data_AF-A0A5N9I7I6-F1
#
_entry.id   AF-A0A5N9I7I6-F1
#
_cell.length_a   1.000
_cell.length_b   1.000
_cell.length_c   1.000
_cell.angle_alpha   90.00
_cell.angle_beta   90.00
_cell.angle_gamma   90.00
#
_symmetry.space_group_name_H-M   'P 1'
#
loop_
_entity.id
_entity.type
_entity.pdbx_description
1 polymer ?
#
loop_
_entity_poly.entity_id
_entity_poly.type
_entity_poly.pdbx_seq_one_letter_code
_entity_poly.pdbx_strand_id
1 'polypeptide(L)'
;MTRYGPVFGLGILLCMVAAGTGIGLLQSSYLRNQPGSGAYALSTGFALVLLLCAGQFAMIRGFRWAIWLILPSLIAPALTAVSLFGSRHAGTLQVIILAIALVGLLVLNSKRHRAMRRRLVEMRLQRIGQLPPTREDEFPDGTPPAKPWFSITLLVLAALVVIGKVWLLVMN
;
A
#
# COMPACT_ATOMS: atom_id res chain seq x y z
N MET A 1 -3.92 -16.47 -12.35
CA MET A 1 -4.22 -15.21 -11.63
C MET A 1 -4.06 -13.96 -12.51
N THR A 2 -3.94 -14.14 -13.83
CA THR A 2 -3.54 -13.08 -14.78
C THR A 2 -4.65 -12.06 -15.01
N ARG A 3 -5.91 -12.44 -14.78
CA ARG A 3 -7.08 -11.56 -14.93
C ARG A 3 -7.23 -10.53 -13.80
N TYR A 4 -6.72 -10.84 -12.60
CA TYR A 4 -6.82 -9.98 -11.41
C TYR A 4 -5.51 -9.25 -11.07
N GLY A 5 -4.37 -9.83 -11.48
CA GLY A 5 -3.03 -9.25 -11.30
C GLY A 5 -2.88 -7.79 -11.72
N PRO A 6 -3.32 -7.35 -12.92
CA PRO A 6 -3.11 -5.96 -13.34
C PRO A 6 -3.92 -4.96 -12.51
N VAL A 7 -5.13 -5.33 -12.06
CA VAL A 7 -5.95 -4.45 -11.20
C VAL A 7 -5.33 -4.32 -9.81
N PHE A 8 -4.77 -5.41 -9.29
CA PHE A 8 -4.05 -5.41 -8.00
C PHE A 8 -2.75 -4.60 -8.08
N GLY A 9 -1.95 -4.81 -9.13
CA GLY A 9 -0.73 -4.04 -9.38
C GLY A 9 -1.01 -2.55 -9.56
N LEU A 10 -2.07 -2.20 -10.30
CA LEU A 10 -2.51 -0.82 -10.45
C LEU A 10 -2.91 -0.20 -9.11
N GLY A 11 -3.63 -0.94 -8.26
CA GLY A 11 -3.93 -0.51 -6.89
C GLY A 11 -2.68 -0.20 -6.07
N ILE A 12 -1.67 -1.06 -6.14
CA ILE A 12 -0.38 -0.86 -5.44
C ILE A 12 0.34 0.39 -5.95
N LEU A 13 0.44 0.54 -7.26
CA LEU A 13 1.11 1.68 -7.89
C LEU A 13 0.41 2.99 -7.50
N LEU A 14 -0.92 3.03 -7.54
CA LEU A 14 -1.66 4.22 -7.13
C LEU A 14 -1.46 4.55 -5.66
N CYS A 15 -1.39 3.55 -4.77
CA CYS A 15 -1.09 3.80 -3.36
C CYS A 15 0.32 4.39 -3.19
N MET A 16 1.33 3.87 -3.89
CA MET A 16 2.70 4.40 -3.83
C MET A 16 2.79 5.83 -4.36
N VAL A 17 2.16 6.12 -5.49
CA VAL A 17 2.16 7.46 -6.08
C VAL A 17 1.41 8.45 -5.20
N ALA A 18 0.22 8.08 -4.69
CA ALA A 18 -0.54 8.92 -3.76
C ALA A 18 0.23 9.20 -2.47
N ALA A 19 0.85 8.19 -1.88
CA ALA A 19 1.68 8.30 -0.68
C ALA A 19 2.85 9.28 -0.90
N GLY A 20 3.65 9.05 -1.94
CA GLY A 20 4.84 9.87 -2.23
C GLY A 20 4.49 11.32 -2.52
N THR A 21 3.47 11.55 -3.37
CA THR A 21 3.02 12.90 -3.70
C THR A 21 2.35 13.61 -2.53
N GLY A 22 1.64 12.88 -1.66
CA GLY A 22 1.06 13.41 -0.43
C GLY A 22 2.12 13.90 0.57
N ILE A 23 3.23 13.17 0.71
CA ILE A 23 4.37 13.60 1.54
C ILE A 23 5.01 14.86 0.97
N GLY A 24 5.19 14.93 -0.37
CA GLY A 24 5.70 16.11 -1.05
C GLY A 24 4.82 17.35 -0.79
N LEU A 25 3.49 17.20 -0.87
CA LEU A 25 2.53 18.25 -0.51
C LEU A 25 2.63 18.67 0.95
N LEU A 26 2.76 17.70 1.87
CA LEU A 26 2.88 18.00 3.30
C LEU A 26 4.14 18.81 3.57
N GLN A 27 5.25 18.42 2.95
CA GLN A 27 6.54 19.07 3.09
C GLN A 27 6.51 20.49 2.51
N SER A 28 5.96 20.66 1.30
CA SER A 28 5.91 21.96 0.63
C SER A 28 5.00 22.96 1.30
N SER A 29 3.97 22.48 2.01
CA SER A 29 2.89 23.33 2.53
C SER A 29 3.04 23.58 4.04
N TYR A 30 3.12 22.51 4.84
CA TYR A 30 3.12 22.62 6.31
C TYR A 30 4.52 22.70 6.91
N LEU A 31 5.51 22.03 6.31
CA LEU A 31 6.87 21.94 6.86
C LEU A 31 7.85 22.92 6.21
N ARG A 32 7.39 23.81 5.32
CA ARG A 32 8.25 24.73 4.55
C ARG A 32 9.16 25.60 5.42
N ASN A 33 8.69 26.00 6.60
CA ASN A 33 9.39 26.92 7.49
C ASN A 33 10.00 26.23 8.73
N GLN A 34 9.96 24.90 8.82
CA GLN A 34 10.52 24.18 9.96
C GLN A 34 11.96 23.69 9.69
N PRO A 35 12.92 23.97 10.57
CA PRO A 35 14.25 23.38 10.49
C PRO A 35 14.16 21.86 10.68
N GLY A 36 14.81 21.09 9.81
CA GLY A 36 14.74 19.62 9.83
C GLY A 36 13.56 19.00 9.07
N SER A 37 12.79 19.79 8.31
CA SER A 37 11.67 19.31 7.49
C SER A 37 11.99 18.12 6.57
N GLY A 38 13.22 18.05 6.04
CA GLY A 38 13.69 16.91 5.25
C GLY A 38 13.75 15.61 6.05
N ALA A 39 14.18 15.64 7.31
CA ALA A 39 14.26 14.45 8.16
C ALA A 39 12.86 13.91 8.50
N TYR A 40 11.89 14.80 8.76
CA TYR A 40 10.49 14.42 8.99
C TYR A 40 9.81 13.85 7.74
N ALA A 41 10.05 14.44 6.56
CA ALA A 41 9.52 13.91 5.31
C ALA A 41 10.11 12.53 5.00
N LEU A 42 11.42 12.36 5.25
CA LEU A 42 12.11 11.09 5.06
C LEU A 42 11.55 10.01 6.02
N SER A 43 11.43 10.31 7.32
CA SER A 43 10.91 9.36 8.32
C SER A 43 9.45 8.98 8.05
N THR A 44 8.61 9.96 7.66
CA THR A 44 7.22 9.73 7.27
C THR A 44 7.13 8.86 6.02
N GLY A 45 8.00 9.11 5.03
CA GLY A 45 8.09 8.27 3.82
C GLY A 45 8.48 6.84 4.12
N PHE A 46 9.49 6.62 4.97
CA PHE A 46 9.88 5.28 5.40
C PHE A 46 8.74 4.57 6.15
N ALA A 47 8.07 5.27 7.08
CA ALA A 47 6.93 4.72 7.80
C ALA A 47 5.81 4.29 6.84
N LEU A 48 5.48 5.12 5.84
CA LEU A 48 4.47 4.77 4.83
C LEU A 48 4.87 3.58 3.96
N VAL A 49 6.13 3.51 3.52
CA VAL A 49 6.63 2.37 2.74
C VAL A 49 6.54 1.07 3.53
N LEU A 50 6.90 1.09 4.82
CA LEU A 50 6.76 -0.08 5.70
C LEU A 50 5.30 -0.48 5.88
N LEU A 51 4.42 0.49 6.11
CA LEU A 51 2.99 0.26 6.25
C LEU A 51 2.39 -0.36 4.98
N LEU A 52 2.79 0.14 3.81
CA LEU A 52 2.41 -0.39 2.50
C LEU A 52 2.93 -1.81 2.32
N CYS A 53 4.22 -2.07 2.55
CA CYS A 53 4.79 -3.41 2.44
C CYS A 53 4.11 -4.42 3.37
N ALA A 54 3.91 -4.07 4.64
CA ALA A 54 3.21 -4.91 5.61
C ALA A 54 1.74 -5.13 5.20
N GLY A 55 1.05 -4.09 4.74
CA GLY A 55 -0.31 -4.17 4.23
C GLY A 55 -0.44 -5.08 3.01
N GLN A 56 0.45 -4.94 2.02
CA GLN A 56 0.46 -5.79 0.84
C GLN A 56 0.75 -7.24 1.20
N PHE A 57 1.71 -7.48 2.10
CA PHE A 57 2.02 -8.82 2.58
C PHE A 57 0.82 -9.46 3.29
N ALA A 58 0.19 -8.72 4.21
CA ALA A 58 -1.02 -9.16 4.88
C ALA A 58 -2.16 -9.43 3.88
N MET A 59 -2.25 -8.64 2.80
CA MET A 59 -3.28 -8.83 1.77
C MET A 59 -3.02 -10.11 0.96
N ILE A 60 -1.78 -10.38 0.54
CA ILE A 60 -1.37 -11.62 -0.16
C ILE A 60 -1.61 -12.86 0.72
N ARG A 61 -1.41 -12.73 2.03
CA ARG A 61 -1.71 -13.78 3.02
C ARG A 61 -3.22 -13.98 3.26
N GLY A 62 -4.08 -13.15 2.67
CA GLY A 62 -5.54 -13.27 2.81
C GLY A 62 -6.08 -12.72 4.14
N PHE A 63 -5.36 -11.81 4.82
CA PHE A 63 -5.90 -11.15 6.02
C PHE A 63 -6.89 -10.05 5.63
N ARG A 64 -8.12 -10.14 6.15
CA ARG A 64 -9.17 -9.11 5.94
C ARG A 64 -8.77 -7.74 6.49
N TRP A 65 -7.94 -7.71 7.54
CA TRP A 65 -7.50 -6.48 8.18
C TRP A 65 -6.43 -5.71 7.39
N ALA A 66 -5.79 -6.34 6.38
CA ALA A 66 -4.76 -5.73 5.56
C ALA A 66 -5.19 -4.44 4.85
N ILE A 67 -6.48 -4.29 4.54
CA ILE A 67 -6.99 -3.04 3.96
C ILE A 67 -6.81 -1.86 4.91
N TRP A 68 -6.97 -2.06 6.21
CA TRP A 68 -6.85 -0.99 7.20
C TRP A 68 -5.43 -0.44 7.29
N LEU A 69 -4.41 -1.22 6.87
CA LEU A 69 -3.04 -0.75 6.77
C LEU A 69 -2.79 0.06 5.48
N ILE A 70 -3.50 -0.22 4.39
CA ILE A 70 -3.29 0.48 3.11
C ILE A 70 -4.17 1.73 3.03
N LEU A 71 -5.35 1.71 3.65
CA LEU A 71 -6.31 2.81 3.60
C LEU A 71 -5.73 4.17 4.04
N PRO A 72 -4.91 4.26 5.11
CA PRO A 72 -4.28 5.51 5.52
C PRO A 72 -3.39 6.12 4.44
N SER A 73 -2.74 5.30 3.62
CA SER A 73 -1.85 5.77 2.55
C SER A 73 -2.58 6.49 1.41
N LEU A 74 -3.90 6.31 1.29
CA LEU A 74 -4.74 7.01 0.32
C LEU A 74 -5.56 8.12 0.98
N ILE A 75 -6.06 7.88 2.20
CA ILE A 75 -6.84 8.87 2.95
C ILE A 75 -5.98 10.05 3.37
N ALA A 76 -4.74 9.83 3.83
CA ALA A 76 -3.89 10.92 4.29
C ALA A 76 -3.56 11.92 3.16
N PRO A 77 -3.11 11.50 1.95
CA PRO A 77 -2.93 12.41 0.82
C PRO A 77 -4.22 13.09 0.36
N ALA A 78 -5.37 12.40 0.44
CA ALA A 78 -6.65 13.00 0.09
C ALA A 78 -7.06 14.10 1.08
N LEU A 79 -6.92 13.85 2.39
CA LEU A 79 -7.22 14.83 3.44
C LEU A 79 -6.28 16.04 3.36
N THR A 80 -4.99 15.83 3.08
CA THR A 80 -4.03 16.92 2.96
C THR A 80 -4.32 17.75 1.71
N ALA A 81 -4.64 17.11 0.59
CA ALA A 81 -5.11 17.81 -0.60
C ALA A 81 -6.44 18.54 -0.36
N VAL A 82 -7.38 17.97 0.38
CA VAL A 82 -8.65 18.64 0.72
C VAL A 82 -8.41 19.85 1.63
N SER A 83 -7.53 19.72 2.63
CA SER A 83 -7.25 20.78 3.61
C SER A 83 -6.58 22.01 2.97
N LEU A 84 -5.95 21.85 1.81
CA LEU A 84 -5.34 22.97 1.08
C LEU A 84 -6.35 23.75 0.22
N PHE A 85 -7.57 23.26 -0.01
CA PHE A 85 -8.59 24.01 -0.74
C PHE A 85 -8.97 25.28 0.02
N GLY A 86 -8.91 26.43 -0.65
CA GLY A 86 -9.14 27.74 -0.05
C GLY A 86 -7.86 28.47 0.40
N SER A 87 -6.71 27.80 0.38
CA SER A 87 -5.41 28.46 0.57
C SER A 87 -4.87 29.02 -0.75
N ARG A 88 -4.01 30.05 -0.69
CA ARG A 88 -3.33 30.67 -1.87
C ARG A 88 -2.50 29.67 -2.71
N HIS A 89 -2.26 28.46 -2.20
CA HIS A 89 -1.44 27.41 -2.83
C HIS A 89 -2.28 26.38 -3.61
N ALA A 90 -3.54 26.68 -3.91
CA ALA A 90 -4.41 25.85 -4.74
C ALA A 90 -3.90 25.74 -6.18
N GLY A 91 -3.01 24.76 -6.43
CA GLY A 91 -2.41 24.49 -7.72
C GLY A 91 -2.96 23.22 -8.38
N THR A 92 -2.69 23.06 -9.68
CA THR A 92 -3.05 21.87 -10.47
C THR A 92 -2.53 20.56 -9.87
N LEU A 93 -1.37 20.58 -9.21
CA LEU A 93 -0.79 19.41 -8.53
C LEU A 93 -1.68 18.87 -7.41
N GLN A 94 -2.36 19.73 -6.65
CA GLN A 94 -3.26 19.32 -5.57
C GLN A 94 -4.45 18.53 -6.12
N VAL A 95 -5.04 18.99 -7.23
CA VAL A 95 -6.16 18.31 -7.90
C VAL A 95 -5.72 16.96 -8.45
N ILE A 96 -4.53 16.87 -9.04
CA ILE A 96 -3.96 15.61 -9.53
C ILE A 96 -3.77 14.62 -8.38
N ILE A 97 -3.22 15.07 -7.25
CA ILE A 97 -2.95 14.19 -6.11
C ILE A 97 -4.25 13.70 -5.47
N LEU A 98 -5.24 14.59 -5.34
CA LEU A 98 -6.58 14.21 -4.89
C LEU A 98 -7.23 13.21 -5.85
N ALA A 99 -7.14 13.43 -7.16
CA ALA A 99 -7.67 12.53 -8.16
C ALA A 99 -7.00 11.14 -8.08
N ILE A 100 -5.68 11.07 -7.96
CA ILE A 100 -4.94 9.81 -7.81
C ILE A 100 -5.37 9.07 -6.54
N ALA A 101 -5.50 9.78 -5.41
CA ALA A 101 -5.95 9.18 -4.15
C ALA A 101 -7.38 8.63 -4.24
N LEU A 102 -8.29 9.36 -4.88
CA LEU A 102 -9.68 8.93 -5.09
C LEU A 102 -9.77 7.74 -6.05
N VAL A 103 -9.01 7.75 -7.15
CA VAL A 103 -8.94 6.61 -8.07
C VAL A 103 -8.35 5.40 -7.35
N GLY A 104 -7.35 5.57 -6.48
CA GLY A 104 -6.81 4.49 -5.66
C GLY A 104 -7.86 3.88 -4.74
N LEU A 105 -8.65 4.72 -4.06
CA LEU A 105 -9.79 4.28 -3.25
C LEU A 105 -10.84 3.54 -4.10
N LEU A 106 -11.13 4.03 -5.29
CA LEU A 106 -12.10 3.43 -6.21
C LEU A 106 -11.62 2.06 -6.69
N VAL A 107 -10.33 1.92 -7.02
CA VAL A 107 -9.70 0.66 -7.40
C VAL A 107 -9.81 -0.36 -6.26
N LEU A 108 -9.52 0.05 -5.01
CA LEU A 108 -9.69 -0.80 -3.83
C LEU A 108 -11.15 -1.22 -3.61
N ASN A 109 -12.11 -0.33 -3.92
CA ASN A 109 -13.55 -0.60 -3.82
C ASN A 109 -14.09 -1.39 -5.02
N SER A 110 -13.32 -1.56 -6.10
CA SER A 110 -13.79 -2.24 -7.30
C SER A 110 -14.22 -3.68 -7.02
N LYS A 111 -15.29 -4.14 -7.70
CA LYS A 111 -15.79 -5.52 -7.61
C LYS A 111 -14.68 -6.54 -7.91
N ARG A 112 -13.79 -6.25 -8.86
CA ARG A 112 -12.64 -7.10 -9.22
C ARG A 112 -11.63 -7.23 -8.08
N HIS A 113 -11.33 -6.12 -7.38
CA HIS A 113 -10.41 -6.12 -6.26
C HIS A 113 -11.00 -6.87 -5.05
N ARG A 114 -12.30 -6.72 -4.81
CA ARG A 114 -13.03 -7.50 -3.78
C ARG A 114 -13.06 -8.99 -4.08
N ALA A 115 -13.29 -9.38 -5.34
CA ALA A 115 -13.26 -10.78 -5.77
C ALA A 115 -11.89 -11.43 -5.54
N MET A 116 -10.81 -10.72 -5.89
CA MET A 116 -9.44 -11.18 -5.64
C MET A 116 -9.17 -11.37 -4.14
N ARG A 117 -9.59 -10.43 -3.28
CA ARG A 117 -9.42 -10.55 -1.82
C ARG A 117 -10.19 -11.74 -1.23
N ARG A 118 -11.39 -12.03 -1.73
CA ARG A 118 -12.16 -13.21 -1.31
C ARG A 118 -11.43 -14.50 -1.67
N ARG A 119 -10.92 -14.59 -2.90
CA ARG A 119 -10.08 -15.72 -3.36
C ARG A 119 -8.84 -15.93 -2.47
N LEU A 120 -8.16 -14.86 -2.06
CA LEU A 120 -6.98 -14.97 -1.16
C LEU A 120 -7.36 -15.48 0.25
N VAL A 121 -8.54 -15.12 0.76
CA VAL A 121 -9.07 -15.65 2.02
C VAL A 121 -9.41 -17.13 1.87
N GLU A 122 -10.07 -17.52 0.78
CA GLU A 122 -10.39 -18.92 0.46
C GLU A 122 -9.11 -19.77 0.41
N MET A 123 -8.07 -19.30 -0.28
CA MET A 123 -6.77 -19.98 -0.33
C MET A 123 -6.10 -20.09 1.04
N ARG A 124 -6.30 -19.13 1.94
CA ARG A 124 -5.81 -19.22 3.31
C ARG A 124 -6.57 -20.30 4.09
N LEU A 125 -7.89 -20.33 3.98
CA LEU A 125 -8.72 -21.32 4.67
C LEU A 125 -8.44 -22.75 4.18
N GLN A 126 -8.14 -22.92 2.89
CA GLN A 126 -7.66 -24.17 2.32
C GLN A 126 -6.32 -24.62 2.94
N ARG A 127 -5.34 -23.71 3.08
CA ARG A 127 -4.06 -24.02 3.73
C ARG A 127 -4.19 -24.42 5.20
N ILE A 128 -5.21 -23.91 5.88
CA ILE A 128 -5.53 -24.25 7.28
C ILE A 128 -6.36 -25.55 7.35
N GLY A 129 -6.81 -26.11 6.21
CA GLY A 129 -7.60 -27.33 6.15
C GLY A 129 -9.08 -27.16 6.50
N GLN A 130 -9.57 -25.91 6.60
CA GLN A 130 -10.98 -25.64 6.90
C GLN A 130 -11.90 -25.71 5.68
N LEU A 131 -11.35 -25.54 4.48
CA LEU A 131 -12.08 -25.73 3.22
C LEU A 131 -11.42 -26.84 2.41
N PRO A 132 -12.21 -27.69 1.72
CA PRO A 132 -11.66 -28.66 0.80
C PRO A 132 -10.82 -27.95 -0.26
N PRO A 133 -9.73 -28.58 -0.74
CA PRO A 133 -8.96 -28.03 -1.83
C PRO A 133 -9.89 -27.85 -3.04
N THR A 134 -9.92 -26.64 -3.60
CA THR A 134 -10.64 -26.38 -4.85
C THR A 134 -10.12 -27.33 -5.92
N ARG A 135 -11.04 -27.99 -6.63
CA ARG A 135 -10.74 -28.92 -7.73
C ARG A 135 -9.84 -28.22 -8.77
N GLU A 136 -8.87 -28.93 -9.32
CA GLU A 136 -7.85 -28.34 -10.22
C GLU A 136 -8.47 -27.78 -11.52
N ASP A 137 -9.59 -28.37 -11.94
CA ASP A 137 -10.47 -27.97 -13.03
C ASP A 137 -11.21 -26.64 -12.77
N GLU A 138 -11.34 -26.22 -11.51
CA GLU A 138 -11.95 -24.96 -11.09
C GLU A 138 -10.92 -23.85 -10.84
N PHE A 139 -9.66 -24.10 -11.23
CA PHE A 139 -8.58 -23.12 -11.31
C PHE A 139 -8.46 -22.64 -12.77
N PRO A 140 -9.14 -21.55 -13.19
CA PRO A 140 -9.01 -21.03 -14.56
C PRO A 140 -7.62 -20.40 -14.83
N ASP A 141 -6.72 -20.48 -13.84
CA ASP A 141 -5.67 -19.54 -13.57
C ASP A 141 -4.32 -20.22 -13.21
N GLY A 142 -4.28 -21.57 -13.26
CA GLY A 142 -3.12 -22.42 -12.95
C GLY A 142 -2.89 -22.65 -11.45
N THR A 143 -2.22 -23.76 -11.08
CA THR A 143 -1.85 -24.06 -9.69
C THR A 143 -1.06 -22.90 -9.06
N PRO A 144 -1.25 -22.61 -7.76
CA PRO A 144 -0.54 -21.51 -7.10
C PRO A 144 0.98 -21.73 -7.20
N PRO A 145 1.78 -20.69 -7.52
CA PRO A 145 3.21 -20.84 -7.72
C PRO A 145 3.88 -21.41 -6.46
N ALA A 146 4.62 -22.50 -6.64
CA ALA A 146 5.05 -23.40 -5.58
C ALA A 146 6.05 -22.83 -4.56
N LYS A 147 6.64 -21.65 -4.78
CA LYS A 147 7.68 -21.13 -3.88
C LYS A 147 7.55 -19.61 -3.61
N PRO A 148 7.28 -19.21 -2.36
CA PRO A 148 7.17 -17.81 -1.95
C PRO A 148 8.54 -17.13 -1.74
N TRP A 149 9.60 -17.62 -2.40
CA TRP A 149 10.98 -17.15 -2.20
C TRP A 149 11.11 -15.63 -2.38
N PHE A 150 10.31 -15.08 -3.29
CA PHE A 150 10.31 -13.66 -3.64
C PHE A 150 9.67 -12.82 -2.54
N SER A 151 8.73 -13.38 -1.79
CA SER A 151 8.14 -12.73 -0.61
C SER A 151 9.06 -12.78 0.60
N ILE A 152 9.89 -13.82 0.72
CA ILE A 152 10.87 -13.96 1.80
C ILE A 152 12.04 -13.00 1.58
N THR A 153 12.55 -12.90 0.34
CA THR A 153 13.61 -11.92 0.02
C THR A 153 13.13 -10.48 0.24
N LEU A 154 11.89 -10.16 -0.12
CA LEU A 154 11.31 -8.84 0.12
C LEU A 154 11.09 -8.55 1.62
N LEU A 155 10.72 -9.58 2.42
CA LEU A 155 10.62 -9.48 3.89
C LEU A 155 11.97 -9.25 4.55
N VAL A 156 13.00 -9.99 4.12
CA VAL A 156 14.36 -9.84 4.66
C VAL A 156 14.92 -8.46 4.33
N LEU A 157 14.67 -7.97 3.11
CA LEU A 157 15.10 -6.65 2.69
C LEU A 157 14.37 -5.54 3.45
N ALA A 158 13.04 -5.66 3.64
CA ALA A 158 12.26 -4.74 4.46
C ALA A 158 12.71 -4.74 5.93
N ALA A 159 12.96 -5.92 6.52
CA ALA A 159 13.45 -6.05 7.89
C ALA A 159 14.86 -5.46 8.06
N LEU A 160 15.77 -5.67 7.10
CA LEU A 160 17.10 -5.08 7.11
C LEU A 160 17.06 -3.56 7.06
N VAL A 161 16.16 -2.98 6.28
CA VAL A 161 15.97 -1.52 6.23
C VAL A 161 15.43 -0.97 7.55
N VAL A 162 14.49 -1.68 8.21
CA VAL A 162 13.99 -1.30 9.54
C VAL A 162 15.09 -1.37 10.59
N ILE A 163 15.82 -2.49 10.64
CA ILE A 163 16.90 -2.71 11.61
C ILE A 163 18.01 -1.67 11.42
N GLY A 164 18.43 -1.41 10.18
CA GLY A 164 19.46 -0.41 9.89
C GLY A 164 19.06 1.00 10.33
N LYS A 165 17.78 1.37 10.23
CA LYS A 165 17.30 2.69 10.66
C LYS A 165 17.12 2.80 12.17
N VAL A 166 16.63 1.76 12.84
CA VAL A 166 16.59 1.71 14.32
C VAL A 166 18.00 1.81 14.89
N TRP A 167 18.97 1.12 14.27
CA TRP A 167 20.36 1.16 14.70
C TRP A 167 20.99 2.55 14.53
N LEU A 168 20.72 3.24 13.41
CA LEU A 168 21.17 4.62 13.19
C LEU A 168 20.52 5.65 14.15
N LEU A 169 19.29 5.42 14.61
CA LEU A 169 18.60 6.27 15.57
C LEU A 169 19.04 6.04 17.02
N VAL A 170 19.52 4.84 17.35
CA VAL A 170 20.04 4.50 18.68
C VAL A 170 21.49 4.96 18.85
N MET A 171 22.23 5.13 17.76
CA MET A 171 23.66 5.42 17.78
C MET A 171 24.03 6.87 17.44
N ASN A 172 23.03 7.74 17.32
CA ASN A 172 23.16 9.18 17.10
C ASN A 172 22.39 9.93 18.20
#